data_AF-A0A2D0IA58-F1
#
_entry.id   AF-A0A2D0IA58-F1
#
_cell.length_a   1.000
_cell.length_b   1.000
_cell.length_c   1.000
_cell.angle_alpha   90.00
_cell.angle_beta   90.00
_cell.angle_gamma   90.00
#
_symmetry.space_group_name_H-M   'P 1'
#
loop_
_entity.id
_entity.type
_entity.pdbx_description
1 polymer ?
#
loop_
_entity_poly.entity_id
_entity_poly.type
_entity_poly.pdbx_seq_one_letter_code
_entity_poly.pdbx_strand_id
1 'polypeptide(L)'
;MRKGMMLVEVMISIIMAGILAAVLATMGYYTIIQGNTLKQQNSKTMLEVIRSRLLNQASNPDNDAYFELLKEAADNTVPVSIGLGKDAWGRNIFYSTFDFGMHNTNATYADNNSTSISPNSNVLGRLISKGEDGVLQTLSTDATAQGDDILLEIGIGETNHLKLYNGSEVATQTRGYNSAIISSSAPSSPLNGTLWYCDTNATLNMYNASTSQWTQISP
;
A
#
# COMPACT_ATOMS: atom_id res chain seq x y z
N MET A 1 -16.00 3.34 71.97
CA MET A 1 -14.88 3.58 71.02
C MET A 1 -14.75 2.51 69.93
N ARG A 2 -15.01 1.22 70.17
CA ARG A 2 -14.89 0.15 69.14
C ARG A 2 -15.78 0.32 67.90
N LYS A 3 -17.03 0.80 68.04
CA LYS A 3 -17.96 0.99 66.90
C LYS A 3 -17.53 2.13 65.94
N GLY A 4 -16.85 3.16 66.45
CA GLY A 4 -16.34 4.27 65.63
C GLY A 4 -15.11 3.89 64.81
N MET A 5 -14.18 3.11 65.40
CA MET A 5 -13.02 2.60 64.67
C MET A 5 -13.42 1.59 63.58
N MET A 6 -14.42 0.75 63.83
CA MET A 6 -14.94 -0.21 62.85
C MET A 6 -15.57 0.48 61.62
N LEU A 7 -16.21 1.64 61.81
CA LEU A 7 -16.74 2.45 60.70
C LEU A 7 -15.61 3.05 59.84
N VAL A 8 -14.54 3.54 60.47
CA VAL A 8 -13.39 4.11 59.75
C VAL A 8 -12.65 3.05 58.93
N GLU A 9 -12.45 1.85 59.49
CA GLU A 9 -11.83 0.73 58.77
C GLU A 9 -12.66 0.28 57.56
N VAL A 10 -13.99 0.21 57.71
CA VAL A 10 -14.91 -0.10 56.60
C VAL A 10 -14.87 0.99 55.52
N MET A 11 -14.85 2.27 55.91
CA MET A 11 -14.75 3.38 54.96
C MET A 11 -13.44 3.37 54.18
N ILE A 12 -12.31 3.15 54.85
CA ILE A 12 -11.00 3.02 54.19
C ILE A 12 -11.00 1.82 53.23
N SER A 13 -11.57 0.69 53.63
CA SER A 13 -11.66 -0.51 52.79
C SER A 13 -12.48 -0.28 51.52
N ILE A 14 -13.61 0.45 51.62
CA ILE A 14 -14.44 0.81 50.47
C ILE A 14 -13.69 1.75 49.52
N ILE A 15 -12.98 2.75 50.05
CA ILE A 15 -12.18 3.68 49.25
C ILE A 15 -11.06 2.92 48.51
N MET A 16 -10.34 2.05 49.22
CA MET A 16 -9.27 1.24 48.61
C MET A 16 -9.79 0.28 47.55
N ALA A 17 -10.95 -0.35 47.78
CA ALA A 17 -11.61 -1.19 46.78
C ALA A 17 -12.01 -0.38 45.54
N GLY A 18 -12.51 0.85 45.71
CA GLY A 18 -12.85 1.75 44.61
C GLY A 18 -11.64 2.17 43.78
N ILE A 19 -10.52 2.52 44.44
CA ILE A 19 -9.26 2.86 43.76
C ILE A 19 -8.74 1.65 42.98
N LEU A 20 -8.73 0.46 43.60
CA LEU A 20 -8.27 -0.77 42.96
C LEU A 20 -9.12 -1.11 41.73
N ALA A 21 -10.45 -0.99 41.82
CA ALA A 21 -11.36 -1.22 40.70
C ALA A 21 -11.09 -0.24 39.54
N ALA A 22 -10.86 1.04 39.83
CA ALA A 22 -10.53 2.05 38.82
C ALA A 22 -9.17 1.78 38.15
N VAL A 23 -8.16 1.37 38.91
CA VAL A 23 -6.84 0.99 38.37
C VAL A 23 -6.97 -0.25 37.47
N LEU A 24 -7.69 -1.29 37.89
CA LEU A 24 -7.87 -2.49 37.05
C LEU A 24 -8.65 -2.18 35.76
N ALA A 25 -9.71 -1.36 35.85
CA ALA A 25 -10.47 -0.95 34.68
C ALA A 25 -9.61 -0.14 33.69
N THR A 26 -8.81 0.79 34.18
CA THR A 26 -7.89 1.58 33.33
C THR A 26 -6.78 0.72 32.73
N MET A 27 -6.19 -0.21 33.49
CA MET A 27 -5.19 -1.16 32.95
C MET A 27 -5.77 -2.06 31.85
N GLY A 28 -7.00 -2.53 32.02
CA GLY A 28 -7.71 -3.29 30.98
C GLY A 28 -7.89 -2.49 29.69
N TYR A 29 -8.28 -1.22 29.82
CA TYR A 29 -8.43 -0.31 28.68
C TYR A 29 -7.12 -0.06 27.94
N TYR A 30 -6.01 0.20 28.65
CA TYR A 30 -4.69 0.38 28.03
C TYR A 30 -4.20 -0.86 27.29
N THR A 31 -4.47 -2.05 27.83
CA THR A 31 -4.08 -3.31 27.19
C THR A 31 -4.78 -3.49 25.83
N ILE A 32 -6.05 -3.13 25.75
CA ILE A 32 -6.82 -3.20 24.50
C ILE A 32 -6.26 -2.22 23.46
N ILE A 33 -6.03 -0.96 23.84
CA ILE A 33 -5.46 0.05 22.93
C ILE A 33 -4.10 -0.36 22.38
N GLN A 34 -3.21 -0.85 23.25
CA GLN A 34 -1.89 -1.32 22.84
C GLN A 34 -2.00 -2.51 21.88
N GLY A 35 -2.91 -3.45 22.17
CA GLY A 35 -3.19 -4.58 21.28
C GLY A 35 -3.69 -4.15 19.90
N ASN A 36 -4.62 -3.18 19.83
CA ASN A 36 -5.15 -2.69 18.56
C ASN A 36 -4.12 -1.88 17.77
N THR A 37 -3.32 -1.07 18.46
CA THR A 37 -2.21 -0.33 17.84
C THR A 37 -1.19 -1.29 17.21
N LEU A 38 -0.82 -2.35 17.92
CA LEU A 38 0.08 -3.38 17.42
C LEU A 38 -0.51 -4.12 16.20
N LYS A 39 -1.79 -4.48 16.25
CA LYS A 39 -2.47 -5.10 15.10
C LYS A 39 -2.50 -4.16 13.90
N GLN A 40 -2.73 -2.87 14.10
CA GLN A 40 -2.70 -1.89 13.02
C GLN A 40 -1.31 -1.79 12.37
N GLN A 41 -0.25 -1.78 13.16
CA GLN A 41 1.12 -1.80 12.65
C GLN A 41 1.43 -3.10 11.88
N ASN A 42 1.04 -4.25 12.45
CA ASN A 42 1.21 -5.54 11.79
C ASN A 42 0.45 -5.61 10.46
N SER A 43 -0.80 -5.13 10.42
CA SER A 43 -1.60 -5.06 9.21
C SER A 43 -0.90 -4.21 8.14
N LYS A 44 -0.36 -3.04 8.50
CA LYS A 44 0.46 -2.22 7.57
C LYS A 44 1.65 -3.00 7.02
N THR A 45 2.41 -3.68 7.88
CA THR A 45 3.52 -4.53 7.44
C THR A 45 3.06 -5.64 6.49
N MET A 46 1.91 -6.26 6.77
CA MET A 46 1.34 -7.29 5.91
C MET A 46 0.93 -6.73 4.53
N LEU A 47 0.33 -5.53 4.49
CA LEU A 47 0.02 -4.85 3.23
C LEU A 47 1.31 -4.60 2.42
N GLU A 48 2.38 -4.15 3.05
CA GLU A 48 3.68 -3.92 2.39
C GLU A 48 4.30 -5.21 1.85
N VAL A 49 4.19 -6.33 2.59
CA VAL A 49 4.66 -7.64 2.12
C VAL A 49 3.85 -8.11 0.91
N ILE A 50 2.52 -7.96 0.95
CA ILE A 50 1.63 -8.34 -0.15
C ILE A 50 1.94 -7.48 -1.38
N ARG A 51 2.08 -6.16 -1.21
CA ARG A 51 2.53 -5.23 -2.24
C ARG A 51 3.83 -5.70 -2.88
N SER A 52 4.86 -5.99 -2.09
CA SER A 52 6.14 -6.44 -2.63
C SER A 52 6.02 -7.72 -3.48
N ARG A 53 5.14 -8.65 -3.08
CA ARG A 53 4.89 -9.87 -3.86
C ARG A 53 4.11 -9.58 -5.14
N LEU A 54 3.14 -8.68 -5.10
CA LEU A 54 2.38 -8.24 -6.27
C LEU A 54 3.29 -7.56 -7.29
N LEU A 55 4.17 -6.68 -6.84
CA LEU A 55 5.15 -6.01 -7.69
C LEU A 55 6.10 -7.02 -8.37
N ASN A 56 6.51 -8.07 -7.66
CA ASN A 56 7.35 -9.12 -8.23
C ASN A 56 6.63 -9.98 -9.28
N GLN A 57 5.30 -10.00 -9.30
CA GLN A 57 4.48 -10.72 -10.27
C GLN A 57 3.86 -9.79 -11.32
N ALA A 58 4.21 -8.50 -11.28
CA ALA A 58 3.71 -7.55 -12.26
C ALA A 58 4.30 -7.85 -13.64
N SER A 59 3.46 -7.74 -14.67
CA SER A 59 3.83 -8.03 -16.05
C SER A 59 3.15 -7.03 -16.98
N ASN A 60 3.69 -6.87 -18.18
CA ASN A 60 3.07 -6.12 -19.27
C ASN A 60 2.43 -7.12 -20.26
N PRO A 61 1.21 -7.63 -19.99
CA PRO A 61 0.62 -8.71 -20.77
C PRO A 61 0.17 -8.29 -22.18
N ASP A 62 -0.17 -7.02 -22.41
CA ASP A 62 -0.68 -6.52 -23.69
C ASP A 62 0.27 -5.58 -24.44
N ASN A 63 1.48 -5.43 -23.91
CA ASN A 63 2.64 -4.81 -24.53
C ASN A 63 2.46 -3.31 -24.82
N ASP A 64 1.79 -2.58 -23.93
CA ASP A 64 1.53 -1.15 -24.10
C ASP A 64 2.45 -0.23 -23.27
N ALA A 65 3.51 -0.82 -22.73
CA ALA A 65 4.60 -0.23 -21.95
C ALA A 65 4.28 -0.01 -20.46
N TYR A 66 3.11 -0.40 -19.98
CA TYR A 66 2.79 -0.40 -18.56
C TYR A 66 2.82 -1.81 -17.99
N PHE A 67 3.33 -1.92 -16.76
CA PHE A 67 3.28 -3.17 -16.01
C PHE A 67 2.02 -3.16 -15.13
N GLU A 68 1.21 -4.19 -15.32
CA GLU A 68 -0.04 -4.42 -14.61
C GLU A 68 0.17 -5.39 -13.44
N LEU A 69 -0.64 -5.21 -12.40
CA LEU A 69 -0.61 -6.10 -11.26
C LEU A 69 -1.46 -7.36 -11.51
N LEU A 70 -0.99 -8.49 -11.00
CA LEU A 70 -1.73 -9.74 -11.05
C LEU A 70 -3.04 -9.62 -10.25
N LYS A 71 -4.13 -10.09 -10.86
CA LYS A 71 -5.48 -10.08 -10.28
C LYS A 71 -6.01 -11.49 -10.02
N GLU A 72 -5.64 -12.48 -10.85
CA GLU A 72 -6.02 -13.92 -10.82
C GLU A 72 -7.55 -14.20 -10.94
N ALA A 73 -8.41 -13.38 -10.33
CA ALA A 73 -9.87 -13.42 -10.37
C ALA A 73 -10.46 -11.99 -10.42
N ALA A 74 -11.74 -11.78 -10.08
CA ALA A 74 -12.32 -10.44 -9.96
C ALA A 74 -11.65 -9.62 -8.83
N ASP A 75 -11.73 -8.28 -8.89
CA ASP A 75 -11.25 -7.43 -7.79
C ASP A 75 -12.04 -7.74 -6.52
N ASN A 76 -11.45 -7.45 -5.36
CA ASN A 76 -11.96 -7.56 -3.98
C ASN A 76 -11.15 -8.49 -3.07
N THR A 77 -10.28 -9.34 -3.60
CA THR A 77 -9.42 -10.21 -2.79
C THR A 77 -8.02 -10.30 -3.38
N VAL A 78 -7.02 -10.34 -2.50
CA VAL A 78 -5.63 -10.61 -2.90
C VAL A 78 -5.56 -11.97 -3.62
N PRO A 79 -4.83 -12.07 -4.75
CA PRO A 79 -4.66 -13.32 -5.48
C PRO A 79 -4.08 -14.43 -4.59
N VAL A 80 -4.56 -15.66 -4.74
CA VAL A 80 -4.13 -16.81 -3.93
C VAL A 80 -2.65 -17.12 -4.16
N SER A 81 -2.18 -16.92 -5.39
CA SER A 81 -0.78 -16.99 -5.80
C SER A 81 0.15 -16.05 -5.02
N ILE A 82 -0.37 -14.96 -4.45
CA ILE A 82 0.36 -13.98 -3.64
C ILE A 82 0.31 -14.32 -2.15
N GLY A 83 -0.79 -14.95 -1.73
CA GLY A 83 -1.01 -15.48 -0.39
C GLY A 83 -2.45 -15.31 0.09
N LEU A 84 -2.71 -15.69 1.35
CA LEU A 84 -4.06 -15.72 1.92
C LEU A 84 -4.74 -14.35 2.11
N GLY A 85 -4.03 -13.23 1.85
CA GLY A 85 -4.62 -11.89 1.84
C GLY A 85 -5.33 -11.50 3.13
N LYS A 86 -4.81 -11.89 4.29
CA LYS A 86 -5.42 -11.59 5.60
C LYS A 86 -4.68 -10.47 6.32
N ASP A 87 -5.39 -9.67 7.10
CA ASP A 87 -4.80 -8.68 8.02
C ASP A 87 -4.54 -9.26 9.42
N ALA A 88 -4.02 -8.45 10.35
CA ALA A 88 -3.70 -8.88 11.72
C ALA A 88 -4.95 -9.19 12.58
N TRP A 89 -6.15 -8.82 12.12
CA TRP A 89 -7.42 -9.20 12.72
C TRP A 89 -8.03 -10.45 12.06
N GLY A 90 -7.33 -11.06 11.09
CA GLY A 90 -7.77 -12.27 10.37
C GLY A 90 -8.80 -12.01 9.28
N ARG A 91 -9.01 -10.74 8.90
CA ARG A 91 -9.99 -10.32 7.90
C ARG A 91 -9.35 -10.25 6.52
N ASN A 92 -10.17 -10.38 5.48
CA ASN A 92 -9.67 -10.27 4.10
C ASN A 92 -9.23 -8.83 3.83
N ILE A 93 -8.09 -8.72 3.15
CA ILE A 93 -7.59 -7.50 2.55
C ILE A 93 -8.27 -7.35 1.20
N PHE A 94 -8.89 -6.18 1.02
CA PHE A 94 -9.50 -5.79 -0.24
C PHE A 94 -8.40 -5.36 -1.18
N TYR A 95 -8.52 -5.79 -2.43
CA TYR A 95 -7.53 -5.54 -3.45
C TYR A 95 -8.22 -5.10 -4.72
N SER A 96 -7.73 -4.01 -5.29
CA SER A 96 -8.17 -3.49 -6.58
C SER A 96 -6.97 -3.20 -7.46
N THR A 97 -7.08 -3.52 -8.74
CA THR A 97 -6.05 -3.27 -9.76
C THR A 97 -6.56 -2.34 -10.83
N PHE A 98 -5.66 -1.58 -11.43
CA PHE A 98 -5.98 -0.64 -12.49
C PHE A 98 -5.04 -0.83 -13.66
N ASP A 99 -5.64 -1.04 -14.82
CA ASP A 99 -4.91 -1.08 -16.07
C ASP A 99 -4.56 0.34 -16.54
N PHE A 100 -3.32 0.50 -17.01
CA PHE A 100 -2.82 1.76 -17.55
C PHE A 100 -2.41 1.56 -18.99
N GLY A 101 -2.98 2.38 -19.86
CA GLY A 101 -2.59 2.46 -21.25
C GLY A 101 -3.80 2.32 -22.17
N MET A 102 -3.59 1.78 -23.37
CA MET A 102 -4.60 1.78 -24.44
C MET A 102 -5.12 0.39 -24.80
N HIS A 103 -4.45 -0.66 -24.32
CA HIS A 103 -4.89 -2.02 -24.50
C HIS A 103 -5.40 -2.51 -23.13
N ASN A 104 -6.44 -3.35 -23.14
CA ASN A 104 -6.94 -4.01 -21.94
C ASN A 104 -7.46 -5.37 -22.37
N THR A 105 -6.53 -6.28 -22.60
CA THR A 105 -6.87 -7.56 -23.24
C THR A 105 -6.68 -8.77 -22.35
N ASN A 106 -6.19 -8.58 -21.11
CA ASN A 106 -5.88 -9.68 -20.20
C ASN A 106 -6.67 -9.62 -18.89
N ALA A 107 -7.75 -10.39 -18.81
CA ALA A 107 -8.60 -10.51 -17.61
C ALA A 107 -7.92 -11.12 -16.38
N THR A 108 -6.71 -11.68 -16.52
CA THR A 108 -5.92 -12.21 -15.39
C THR A 108 -5.08 -11.12 -14.71
N TYR A 109 -4.82 -10.05 -15.45
CA TYR A 109 -4.13 -8.85 -15.02
C TYR A 109 -5.18 -7.72 -14.91
N ALA A 110 -4.75 -6.46 -14.84
CA ALA A 110 -5.50 -5.41 -14.17
C ALA A 110 -6.90 -5.13 -14.78
N ASP A 111 -7.82 -4.54 -14.00
CA ASP A 111 -9.18 -4.26 -14.51
C ASP A 111 -9.20 -3.05 -15.46
N ASN A 112 -10.14 -3.10 -16.41
CA ASN A 112 -10.52 -1.91 -17.17
C ASN A 112 -11.12 -0.91 -16.19
N ASN A 113 -10.66 0.32 -16.31
CA ASN A 113 -10.92 1.41 -15.39
C ASN A 113 -12.40 1.87 -15.40
N SER A 114 -13.33 1.03 -14.94
CA SER A 114 -14.77 1.33 -14.86
C SER A 114 -15.30 1.38 -13.42
N THR A 115 -14.56 0.85 -12.45
CA THR A 115 -14.88 0.92 -11.02
C THR A 115 -13.78 1.57 -10.18
N SER A 116 -13.04 2.54 -10.75
CA SER A 116 -11.92 3.20 -10.05
C SER A 116 -12.28 3.54 -8.61
N ILE A 117 -11.57 2.92 -7.68
CA ILE A 117 -11.68 3.24 -6.25
C ILE A 117 -10.81 4.46 -5.90
N SER A 118 -10.13 5.08 -6.86
CA SER A 118 -9.11 6.09 -6.60
C SER A 118 -9.37 7.43 -7.29
N PRO A 119 -9.49 8.54 -6.53
CA PRO A 119 -9.33 9.88 -7.10
C PRO A 119 -7.85 10.24 -7.34
N ASN A 120 -6.89 9.46 -6.82
CA ASN A 120 -5.47 9.71 -6.98
C ASN A 120 -4.97 9.20 -8.33
N SER A 121 -4.29 10.07 -9.08
CA SER A 121 -3.62 9.70 -10.33
C SER A 121 -2.40 8.81 -10.07
N ASN A 122 -2.01 8.00 -11.07
CA ASN A 122 -0.80 7.18 -11.08
C ASN A 122 -0.77 6.01 -10.06
N VAL A 123 -1.92 5.42 -9.76
CA VAL A 123 -2.08 4.28 -8.86
C VAL A 123 -2.38 3.00 -9.66
N LEU A 124 -1.49 2.01 -9.64
CA LEU A 124 -1.67 0.67 -10.24
C LEU A 124 -2.62 -0.23 -9.45
N GLY A 125 -2.72 -0.01 -8.15
CA GLY A 125 -3.63 -0.80 -7.32
C GLY A 125 -3.71 -0.30 -5.88
N ARG A 126 -4.66 -0.85 -5.14
CA ARG A 126 -4.87 -0.52 -3.73
C ARG A 126 -5.08 -1.78 -2.91
N LEU A 127 -4.56 -1.76 -1.69
CA LEU A 127 -4.78 -2.75 -0.66
C LEU A 127 -5.46 -2.08 0.53
N ILE A 128 -6.58 -2.63 0.99
CA ILE A 128 -7.35 -2.04 2.10
C ILE A 128 -7.64 -3.11 3.15
N SER A 129 -7.29 -2.82 4.41
CA SER A 129 -7.73 -3.57 5.58
C SER A 129 -8.85 -2.78 6.28
N LYS A 130 -9.88 -3.50 6.73
CA LYS A 130 -11.10 -2.99 7.38
C LYS A 130 -10.90 -2.55 8.84
N GLY A 131 -9.65 -2.24 9.22
CA GLY A 131 -9.33 -1.78 10.56
C GLY A 131 -9.70 -2.74 11.69
N GLU A 132 -10.03 -2.15 12.84
CA GLU A 132 -10.45 -2.78 14.09
C GLU A 132 -11.93 -3.14 14.08
N ASP A 133 -12.79 -2.30 13.52
CA ASP A 133 -14.25 -2.46 13.56
C ASP A 133 -14.78 -3.49 12.53
N GLY A 134 -14.01 -3.76 11.47
CA GLY A 134 -14.33 -4.74 10.44
C GLY A 134 -15.32 -4.25 9.39
N VAL A 135 -15.61 -2.96 9.37
CA VAL A 135 -16.49 -2.28 8.43
C VAL A 135 -15.61 -1.56 7.42
N LEU A 136 -15.82 -1.79 6.12
CA LEU A 136 -15.11 -1.03 5.10
C LEU A 136 -15.76 0.35 4.98
N GLN A 137 -15.02 1.39 5.34
CA GLN A 137 -15.47 2.79 5.31
C GLN A 137 -14.83 3.57 4.16
N THR A 138 -13.66 3.13 3.70
CA THR A 138 -12.91 3.71 2.59
C THR A 138 -13.59 3.34 1.27
N LEU A 139 -14.14 4.35 0.60
CA LEU A 139 -14.89 4.21 -0.65
C LEU A 139 -14.02 4.49 -1.87
N SER A 140 -14.64 4.29 -3.03
CA SER A 140 -14.05 4.49 -4.35
C SER A 140 -13.74 5.94 -4.73
N THR A 141 -14.29 6.88 -3.97
CA THR A 141 -14.06 8.31 -4.18
C THR A 141 -13.00 8.86 -3.23
N ASP A 142 -12.50 8.06 -2.30
CA ASP A 142 -11.65 8.54 -1.22
C ASP A 142 -10.17 8.51 -1.62
N ALA A 143 -9.51 9.65 -1.44
CA ALA A 143 -8.08 9.82 -1.69
C ALA A 143 -7.20 9.22 -0.58
N THR A 144 -7.80 8.92 0.57
CA THR A 144 -7.12 8.48 1.81
C THR A 144 -8.01 7.51 2.57
N ALA A 145 -7.41 6.70 3.45
CA ALA A 145 -8.17 5.80 4.35
C ALA A 145 -9.17 6.59 5.21
N GLN A 146 -10.36 6.02 5.42
CA GLN A 146 -11.40 6.58 6.29
C GLN A 146 -11.50 5.80 7.60
N GLY A 147 -11.78 6.53 8.69
CA GLY A 147 -11.88 5.99 10.05
C GLY A 147 -10.69 5.13 10.47
N ASP A 148 -10.93 3.86 10.77
CA ASP A 148 -9.91 2.92 11.24
C ASP A 148 -9.36 1.99 10.14
N ASP A 149 -9.83 2.15 8.90
CA ASP A 149 -9.29 1.44 7.75
C ASP A 149 -7.80 1.75 7.53
N ILE A 150 -7.12 0.81 6.89
CA ILE A 150 -5.74 0.95 6.50
C ILE A 150 -5.67 0.81 4.99
N LEU A 151 -5.35 1.90 4.30
CA LEU A 151 -5.12 1.94 2.86
C LEU A 151 -3.61 1.94 2.58
N LEU A 152 -3.21 1.09 1.63
CA LEU A 152 -1.93 1.17 0.95
C LEU A 152 -2.18 1.29 -0.55
N GLU A 153 -1.55 2.27 -1.18
CA GLU A 153 -1.56 2.44 -2.63
C GLU A 153 -0.28 1.89 -3.25
N ILE A 154 -0.42 1.29 -4.43
CA ILE A 154 0.67 0.78 -5.24
C ILE A 154 0.76 1.70 -6.46
N GLY A 155 1.83 2.48 -6.57
CA GLY A 155 2.02 3.43 -7.66
C GLY A 155 2.64 2.81 -8.92
N ILE A 156 2.41 3.43 -10.09
CA ILE A 156 3.00 3.01 -11.39
C ILE A 156 4.52 2.99 -11.37
N GLY A 157 5.15 3.86 -10.58
CA GLY A 157 6.60 3.92 -10.46
C GLY A 157 7.23 2.71 -9.75
N GLU A 158 6.44 1.82 -9.17
CA GLU A 158 6.92 0.74 -8.29
C GLU A 158 7.16 -0.59 -8.99
N THR A 159 6.49 -0.86 -10.09
CA THR A 159 6.75 -2.04 -10.94
C THR A 159 8.04 -1.90 -11.74
N ASN A 160 8.61 -0.70 -11.74
CA ASN A 160 9.77 -0.28 -12.50
C ASN A 160 11.02 -0.32 -11.60
N HIS A 161 11.77 -1.43 -11.65
CA HIS A 161 12.90 -1.76 -10.75
C HIS A 161 14.29 -1.54 -11.40
N LEU A 162 14.85 -0.34 -11.32
CA LEU A 162 16.24 0.02 -11.61
C LEU A 162 16.79 0.72 -10.36
N LYS A 163 17.44 -0.06 -9.51
CA LYS A 163 18.14 0.46 -8.32
C LYS A 163 19.54 0.92 -8.75
N LEU A 164 19.74 2.22 -8.89
CA LEU A 164 21.07 2.81 -9.10
C LEU A 164 21.79 2.93 -7.75
N TYR A 165 22.84 2.15 -7.56
CA TYR A 165 23.70 2.23 -6.37
C TYR A 165 24.75 3.34 -6.58
N ASN A 166 24.67 4.44 -5.84
CA ASN A 166 25.79 5.38 -5.72
C ASN A 166 26.42 5.28 -4.33
N GLY A 167 27.29 4.27 -4.17
CA GLY A 167 28.45 4.37 -3.29
C GLY A 167 28.27 4.31 -1.77
N SER A 168 27.09 4.53 -1.16
CA SER A 168 26.91 4.21 0.28
C SER A 168 25.50 4.23 0.89
N GLU A 169 24.43 4.57 0.16
CA GLU A 169 23.08 4.43 0.73
C GLU A 169 22.03 4.26 -0.36
N VAL A 170 21.02 3.42 -0.10
CA VAL A 170 19.77 3.44 -0.87
C VAL A 170 19.07 4.73 -0.46
N ALA A 171 19.20 5.79 -1.25
CA ALA A 171 18.35 6.97 -1.09
C ALA A 171 16.91 6.56 -1.43
N THR A 172 16.15 6.09 -0.44
CA THR A 172 14.73 5.72 -0.51
C THR A 172 13.79 6.90 -0.80
N GLN A 173 14.31 8.01 -1.33
CA GLN A 173 13.54 9.23 -1.59
C GLN A 173 13.63 9.75 -3.03
N THR A 174 14.22 9.00 -3.96
CA THR A 174 13.98 9.31 -5.37
C THR A 174 12.76 8.52 -5.82
N ARG A 175 11.57 9.13 -5.69
CA ARG A 175 10.33 8.76 -6.41
C ARG A 175 10.49 9.00 -7.93
N GLY A 176 11.65 8.67 -8.47
CA GLY A 176 11.97 8.70 -9.87
C GLY A 176 11.52 7.38 -10.47
N TYR A 177 10.87 7.48 -11.63
CA TYR A 177 10.48 6.37 -12.48
C TYR A 177 11.72 5.54 -12.82
N ASN A 178 11.99 4.54 -11.98
CA ASN A 178 13.23 3.79 -12.00
C ASN A 178 13.10 2.57 -12.90
N SER A 179 12.58 2.67 -14.12
CA SER A 179 12.90 1.67 -15.15
C SER A 179 13.07 2.38 -16.48
N ALA A 180 13.97 1.83 -17.29
CA ALA A 180 14.04 2.19 -18.68
C ALA A 180 12.92 1.45 -19.42
N ILE A 181 12.05 2.19 -20.10
CA ILE A 181 11.14 1.60 -21.08
C ILE A 181 12.02 0.97 -22.16
N ILE A 182 11.82 -0.31 -22.49
CA ILE A 182 12.58 -0.99 -23.55
C ILE A 182 11.69 -1.04 -24.79
N SER A 183 12.10 -0.37 -25.86
CA SER A 183 11.36 -0.36 -27.13
C SER A 183 12.23 0.12 -28.28
N SER A 184 11.89 -0.27 -29.50
CA SER A 184 12.57 0.18 -30.73
C SER A 184 12.29 1.64 -31.08
N SER A 185 11.23 2.23 -30.51
CA SER A 185 10.83 3.62 -30.70
C SER A 185 10.62 4.33 -29.38
N ALA A 186 10.93 5.62 -29.33
CA ALA A 186 10.74 6.43 -28.14
C ALA A 186 9.25 6.48 -27.71
N PRO A 187 8.95 6.43 -26.40
CA PRO A 187 7.61 6.63 -25.87
C PRO A 187 6.99 7.95 -26.34
N SER A 188 5.69 7.93 -26.68
CA SER A 188 4.96 9.08 -27.23
C SER A 188 4.50 10.08 -26.16
N SER A 189 4.37 9.66 -24.90
CA SER A 189 3.95 10.50 -23.78
C SER A 189 4.90 10.39 -22.57
N PRO A 190 6.19 10.73 -22.71
CA PRO A 190 7.14 10.61 -21.61
C PRO A 190 7.00 11.76 -20.60
N LEU A 191 7.19 11.43 -19.31
CA LEU A 191 7.32 12.42 -18.24
C LEU A 191 8.79 12.82 -18.07
N ASN A 192 9.03 13.99 -17.46
CA ASN A 192 10.40 14.43 -17.19
C ASN A 192 11.19 13.35 -16.41
N GLY A 193 12.40 13.03 -16.87
CA GLY A 193 13.24 12.00 -16.26
C GLY A 193 12.89 10.56 -16.65
N THR A 194 11.95 10.34 -17.58
CA THR A 194 11.68 8.99 -18.13
C THR A 194 12.95 8.43 -18.75
N LEU A 195 13.30 7.18 -18.40
CA LEU A 195 14.39 6.44 -19.02
C LEU A 195 13.83 5.58 -20.16
N TRP A 196 14.54 5.51 -21.29
CA TRP A 196 14.20 4.68 -22.43
C TRP A 196 15.45 4.00 -23.00
N TYR A 197 15.45 2.68 -23.08
CA TYR A 197 16.46 1.89 -23.74
C TYR A 197 15.98 1.51 -25.15
N CYS A 198 16.69 2.01 -26.16
CA CYS A 198 16.44 1.68 -27.55
C CYS A 198 17.11 0.34 -27.88
N ASP A 199 16.32 -0.73 -28.03
CA ASP A 199 16.84 -2.07 -28.32
C ASP A 199 17.50 -2.20 -29.70
N THR A 200 17.11 -1.34 -30.65
CA THR A 200 17.66 -1.30 -32.01
C THR A 200 19.08 -0.73 -32.01
N ASN A 201 19.31 0.30 -31.21
CA ASN A 201 20.58 1.04 -31.16
C ASN A 201 21.43 0.70 -29.95
N ALA A 202 20.91 -0.13 -29.03
CA ALA A 202 21.50 -0.44 -27.73
C ALA A 202 21.83 0.79 -26.86
N THR A 203 21.08 1.90 -27.02
CA THR A 203 21.34 3.15 -26.30
C THR A 203 20.34 3.43 -25.20
N LEU A 204 20.84 3.94 -24.07
CA LEU A 204 20.00 4.44 -22.98
C LEU A 204 19.81 5.96 -23.10
N ASN A 205 18.57 6.40 -23.04
CA ASN A 205 18.13 7.78 -23.22
C ASN A 205 17.29 8.24 -22.02
N MET A 206 17.31 9.54 -21.72
CA MET A 206 16.49 10.19 -20.70
C MET A 206 15.69 11.34 -21.30
N TYR A 207 14.40 11.42 -20.99
CA TYR A 207 13.54 12.51 -21.46
C TYR A 207 13.67 13.75 -20.58
N ASN A 208 13.84 14.90 -21.20
CA ASN A 208 13.80 16.21 -20.55
C ASN A 208 12.55 16.97 -20.99
N ALA A 209 11.61 17.18 -20.06
CA ALA A 209 10.34 17.87 -20.34
C ALA A 209 10.49 19.38 -20.51
N SER A 210 11.57 19.99 -20.02
CA SER A 210 11.84 21.42 -20.24
C SER A 210 12.27 21.72 -21.67
N THR A 211 12.89 20.75 -22.35
CA THR A 211 13.34 20.86 -23.74
C THR A 211 12.54 20.01 -24.71
N SER A 212 11.64 19.16 -24.21
CA SER A 212 10.90 18.16 -24.99
C SER A 212 11.80 17.26 -25.85
N GLN A 213 12.94 16.83 -25.29
CA GLN A 213 13.94 16.06 -26.01
C GLN A 213 14.43 14.83 -25.23
N TRP A 214 14.81 13.80 -25.99
CA TRP A 214 15.56 12.64 -25.49
C TRP A 214 17.05 12.92 -25.53
N THR A 215 17.73 12.77 -24.40
CA THR A 215 19.19 12.87 -24.31
C THR A 215 19.77 11.50 -24.05
N GLN A 216 20.72 11.07 -24.89
CA GLN A 216 21.44 9.82 -24.66
C GLN A 216 22.36 9.97 -23.44
N ILE A 217 22.30 9.00 -22.52
CA ILE A 217 23.07 9.01 -21.27
C ILE A 217 24.12 7.90 -21.18
N SER A 218 24.08 6.91 -22.08
CA SER A 218 25.15 5.92 -22.28
C SER A 218 25.29 5.57 -23.75
N PRO A 219 26.53 5.38 -24.27
CA PRO A 219 26.75 4.63 -25.49
C PRO A 219 26.22 3.19 -25.38
#